data_AF-A0A497DWJ0-F1
#
_entry.id   AF-A0A497DWJ0-F1
#
_cell.length_a   1.000
_cell.length_b   1.000
_cell.length_c   1.000
_cell.angle_alpha   90.00
_cell.angle_beta   90.00
_cell.angle_gamma   90.00
#
_symmetry.space_group_name_H-M   'P 1'
#
loop_
_entity.id
_entity.type
_entity.pdbx_description
1 polymer ?
#
loop_
_entity_poly.entity_id
_entity_poly.type
_entity_poly.pdbx_seq_one_letter_code
_entity_poly.pdbx_strand_id
1 'polypeptide(L)' 'MAEADIISTATTSKVPVFADKDIKPGVHLNAIGSYKPAEREVPSETVARARVFVDKKTWL' A
#
# COMPACT_ATOMS: atom_id res chain seq x y z
N MET A 1 -12.26 -4.86 3.87
CA MET A 1 -11.83 -3.62 3.19
C MET A 1 -12.71 -3.23 2.00
N ALA A 2 -13.56 -4.12 1.50
CA ALA A 2 -14.35 -3.90 0.28
C ALA A 2 -15.27 -2.65 0.28
N GLU A 3 -15.63 -2.11 1.45
CA GLU A 3 -16.50 -0.94 1.55
C GLU A 3 -15.73 0.38 1.74
N ALA A 4 -14.45 0.31 2.13
CA ALA A 4 -13.66 1.49 2.49
C ALA A 4 -13.29 2.32 1.26
N ASP A 5 -13.54 3.63 1.32
CA ASP A 5 -13.05 4.63 0.34
C ASP A 5 -11.59 5.04 0.57
N ILE A 6 -11.14 4.97 1.83
CA ILE A 6 -9.78 5.32 2.26
C ILE A 6 -9.26 4.23 3.19
N ILE A 7 -8.02 3.80 2.96
CA ILE A 7 -7.34 2.77 3.74
C ILE A 7 -5.96 3.30 4.15
N SER A 8 -5.56 3.05 5.39
CA SER A 8 -4.23 3.37 5.90
C SER A 8 -3.55 2.11 6.41
N THR A 9 -2.34 1.82 5.93
CA THR A 9 -1.46 0.79 6.51
C THR A 9 -0.35 1.48 7.29
N ALA A 10 -0.23 1.10 8.56
CA ALA A 10 0.76 1.62 9.50
C ALA A 10 1.14 0.50 10.49
N THR A 11 1.49 -0.65 9.93
CA THR A 11 1.81 -1.88 10.63
C THR A 11 3.32 -2.13 10.59
N THR A 12 3.78 -3.04 11.45
CA THR A 12 5.16 -3.55 11.44
C THR A 12 5.30 -4.83 10.60
N SER A 13 4.33 -5.13 9.73
CA SER A 13 4.35 -6.35 8.93
C SER A 13 5.45 -6.31 7.87
N LYS A 14 6.13 -7.45 7.69
CA LYS A 14 7.14 -7.63 6.62
C LYS A 14 6.52 -8.11 5.31
N VAL A 15 5.24 -8.51 5.34
CA VAL A 15 4.49 -9.09 4.23
C VAL A 15 3.14 -8.37 4.06
N PRO A 16 2.51 -8.45 2.87
CA PRO A 16 1.26 -7.75 2.63
C PRO A 16 0.19 -8.11 3.66
N VAL A 17 -0.54 -7.09 4.13
CA VAL A 17 -1.54 -7.26 5.21
C VAL A 17 -2.96 -7.47 4.69
N PHE A 18 -3.12 -7.51 3.37
CA PHE A 18 -4.38 -7.75 2.67
C PHE A 18 -4.09 -8.39 1.29
N ALA A 19 -5.11 -8.99 0.67
CA ALA A 19 -5.03 -9.42 -0.73
C ALA A 19 -5.55 -8.32 -1.66
N ASP A 20 -5.02 -8.23 -2.89
CA ASP A 20 -5.43 -7.18 -3.86
C ASP A 20 -6.95 -7.16 -4.13
N LYS A 21 -7.61 -8.32 -4.04
CA LYS A 21 -9.06 -8.48 -4.21
C LYS A 21 -9.90 -7.92 -3.05
N ASP A 22 -9.29 -7.63 -1.91
CA ASP A 22 -10.00 -7.22 -0.70
C ASP A 22 -10.37 -5.72 -0.70
N ILE A 23 -9.84 -4.95 -1.67
CA ILE A 23 -10.06 -3.52 -1.82
C ILE A 23 -10.88 -3.20 -3.07
N LYS A 24 -11.75 -2.19 -2.97
CA LYS A 24 -12.57 -1.76 -4.11
C LYS A 24 -11.77 -0.91 -5.12
N PRO A 25 -12.15 -0.92 -6.41
CA PRO A 25 -11.63 0.04 -7.38
C PRO A 25 -11.85 1.48 -6.93
N GLY A 26 -10.87 2.35 -7.16
CA GLY A 26 -10.95 3.78 -6.81
C GLY A 26 -10.62 4.12 -5.35
N VAL A 27 -10.32 3.14 -4.50
CA VAL A 27 -9.89 3.38 -3.12
C VAL A 27 -8.60 4.20 -3.06
N HIS A 28 -8.50 5.10 -2.08
CA HIS A 28 -7.26 5.80 -1.74
C HIS A 28 -6.50 5.03 -0.65
N LEU A 29 -5.20 4.80 -0.86
CA LEU A 29 -4.35 4.04 0.06
C LEU A 29 -3.18 4.90 0.57
N ASN A 30 -3.07 5.02 1.89
CA ASN A 30 -1.93 5.60 2.57
C ASN A 30 -1.06 4.48 3.15
N ALA A 31 0.09 4.19 2.53
CA ALA A 31 1.00 3.13 2.95
C ALA A 31 2.24 3.71 3.65
N ILE A 32 2.31 3.56 4.99
CA ILE A 32 3.27 4.29 5.83
C ILE A 32 4.31 3.36 6.47
N GLY A 33 3.97 2.10 6.76
CA GLY A 33 4.81 1.22 7.60
C GLY A 33 6.02 0.60 6.90
N SER A 34 6.04 0.54 5.57
CA SER A 34 7.10 -0.12 4.78
C SER A 34 8.31 0.77 4.48
N TYR A 35 9.04 1.20 5.51
CA TYR A 35 10.16 2.14 5.34
C TYR A 35 11.51 1.48 4.97
N LYS A 36 11.60 0.14 5.01
CA LYS A 36 12.79 -0.61 4.57
C LYS A 36 12.55 -1.27 3.20
N PRO A 37 13.57 -1.38 2.32
CA PRO A 37 13.39 -1.94 0.97
C PRO A 37 12.83 -3.37 0.92
N ALA A 38 13.06 -4.17 1.96
CA ALA A 38 12.60 -5.57 2.04
C ALA A 38 11.22 -5.73 2.70
N GLU A 39 10.66 -4.66 3.28
CA GLU A 39 9.36 -4.68 3.96
C GLU A 39 8.28 -4.20 3.00
N ARG A 40 7.11 -4.86 3.02
CA ARG A 40 5.96 -4.47 2.20
C ARG A 40 4.64 -4.78 2.91
N GLU A 41 3.79 -3.76 3.07
CA GLU A 41 2.42 -3.90 3.59
C GLU A 41 1.38 -4.05 2.47
N VAL A 42 1.74 -3.59 1.27
CA VAL A 42 0.87 -3.51 0.10
C VAL A 42 1.25 -4.62 -0.90
N PRO A 43 0.29 -5.39 -1.43
CA PRO A 43 0.55 -6.34 -2.52
C PRO A 43 1.14 -5.67 -3.75
N SER A 44 2.04 -6.36 -4.45
CA SER A 44 2.67 -5.84 -5.67
C SER A 44 1.65 -5.57 -6.78
N GLU A 45 0.60 -6.37 -6.85
CA GLU A 45 -0.51 -6.24 -7.79
C GLU A 45 -1.27 -4.94 -7.57
N THR A 46 -1.50 -4.57 -6.30
CA THR A 46 -2.13 -3.30 -5.93
C THR A 46 -1.27 -2.12 -6.36
N VAL A 47 0.04 -2.18 -6.11
CA VAL A 47 0.97 -1.12 -6.54
C VAL A 47 1.02 -1.01 -8.07
N ALA A 48 1.08 -2.15 -8.78
CA ALA A 48 1.21 -2.19 -10.23
C ALA A 48 0.03 -1.56 -10.97
N ARG A 49 -1.19 -1.67 -10.44
CA ARG A 49 -2.41 -1.07 -11.02
C ARG A 49 -2.76 0.31 -10.43
N ALA A 50 -2.06 0.76 -9.40
CA ALA A 50 -2.33 2.02 -8.73
C ALA A 50 -1.66 3.19 -9.45
N ARG A 51 -2.24 4.38 -9.27
CA ARG A 51 -1.51 5.62 -9.49
C ARG A 51 -0.69 5.91 -8.23
N VAL A 52 0.63 5.78 -8.35
CA VAL A 52 1.55 5.88 -7.20
C VAL A 52 2.00 7.32 -6.98
N PHE A 53 1.89 7.78 -5.74
CA PHE A 53 2.45 9.03 -5.24
C PHE A 53 3.38 8.70 -4.09
N VAL A 54 4.55 9.34 -4.06
CA VAL A 54 5.56 9.18 -3.01
C VAL A 54 5.95 10.56 -2.51
N ASP A 55 6.34 10.64 -1.24
CA ASP A 55 6.90 11.84 -0.63
C ASP A 55 8.26 12.19 -1.26
N LYS A 56 9.11 11.17 -1.52
CA LYS A 56 10.44 11.33 -2.09
C LYS A 56 10.72 10.26 -3.14
N LYS A 57 11.20 10.68 -4.32
CA LYS A 57 11.52 9.77 -5.44
C LYS A 57 12.97 9.27 -5.45
N THR A 58 13.86 9.92 -4.72
CA THR A 58 15.31 9.69 -4.77
C THR A 58 15.88 9.58 -3.36
N TRP A 59 16.99 8.87 -3.22
CA TRP A 59 17.62 8.59 -1.93
C TRP A 59 18.65 9.64 -1.47
N LEU A 60 18.80 10.74 -2.22
CA LEU A 60 19.73 11.85 -1.93
C LEU A 60 19.22 12.79 -0.84
#